data_AF-X0WZ93-F1
#
_entry.id   AF-X0WZ93-F1
#
_cell.length_a   1.000
_cell.length_b   1.000
_cell.length_c   1.000
_cell.angle_alpha   90.00
_cell.angle_beta   90.00
_cell.angle_gamma   90.00
#
_symmetry.space_group_name_H-M   'P 1'
#
loop_
_entity.id
_entity.type
_entity.pdbx_description
1 polymer ?
#
loop_
_entity_poly.entity_id
_entity_poly.type
_entity_poly.pdbx_seq_one_letter_code
_entity_poly.pdbx_strand_id
1 'polypeptide(L)' 'MIFRLEIDGWKSGIRFSSAHILPGHKSCGVLHGHTYVINAKVYGEKDRQDFVMDFSIVK' A
#
# COMPACT_ATOMS: atom_id res chain seq x y z
N MET A 1 2.01 14.78 20.02
CA MET A 1 1.90 13.31 20.24
C MET A 1 1.75 12.67 18.87
N ILE A 2 2.56 11.67 18.53
CA ILE A 2 2.52 11.06 17.20
C ILE A 2 1.45 9.98 17.15
N PHE A 3 0.56 10.08 16.17
CA PHE A 3 -0.51 9.13 15.91
C PHE A 3 -0.22 8.33 14.63
N ARG A 4 -0.97 7.24 14.43
CA ARG A 4 -0.85 6.36 13.26
C ARG A 4 -2.21 6.12 12.61
N LEU A 5 -2.25 6.25 11.29
CA LEU A 5 -3.34 5.81 10.43
C LEU A 5 -2.85 4.59 9.62
N GLU A 6 -3.65 3.53 9.56
CA GLU A 6 -3.33 2.32 8.80
C GLU A 6 -4.35 2.10 7.68
N ILE A 7 -3.84 1.81 6.49
CA ILE A 7 -4.62 1.47 5.31
C ILE A 7 -4.33 0.02 4.96
N ASP A 8 -5.38 -0.79 5.02
CA ASP A 8 -5.42 -2.14 4.50
C ASP A 8 -5.80 -2.06 3.02
N GLY A 9 -4.85 -2.35 2.13
CA GLY A 9 -5.04 -2.28 0.68
C GLY A 9 -6.01 -3.32 0.15
N TRP A 10 -6.18 -4.46 0.83
CA TRP A 10 -7.17 -5.47 0.44
C TRP A 10 -8.58 -4.95 0.66
N LYS A 11 -8.82 -4.35 1.83
CA LYS A 11 -10.13 -3.76 2.16
C LYS A 11 -10.41 -2.47 1.39
N SER A 12 -9.38 -1.69 1.12
CA SER A 12 -9.50 -0.38 0.47
C SER A 12 -9.49 -0.46 -1.05
N GLY A 13 -9.21 -1.64 -1.63
CA GLY A 13 -9.15 -1.81 -3.08
C GLY A 13 -7.89 -1.24 -3.74
N ILE A 14 -6.85 -0.91 -2.97
CA ILE A 14 -5.58 -0.39 -3.48
C ILE A 14 -4.73 -1.57 -3.95
N ARG A 15 -5.11 -2.09 -5.12
CA ARG A 15 -4.53 -3.29 -5.72
C ARG A 15 -4.39 -3.13 -7.22
N PHE A 16 -3.40 -3.81 -7.78
CA PHE A 16 -3.19 -3.86 -9.22
C PHE A 16 -2.64 -5.22 -9.63
N SER A 17 -2.99 -5.67 -10.83
CA SER A 17 -2.45 -6.90 -11.40
C SER A 17 -1.34 -6.54 -12.38
N SER A 18 -0.19 -7.19 -12.25
CA SER A 18 0.95 -6.93 -13.15
C SER A 18 1.76 -8.20 -13.38
N ALA A 19 2.40 -8.27 -14.56
CA ALA A 19 3.42 -9.26 -14.87
C ALA A 19 4.81 -8.73 -14.52
N HIS A 20 5.73 -9.61 -14.14
CA HIS A 20 7.12 -9.27 -13.81
C HIS A 20 8.07 -10.44 -14.05
N ILE A 21 9.37 -10.13 -14.03
CA ILE A 21 10.49 -11.09 -14.11
C ILE A 21 11.55 -10.65 -13.09
N LEU A 22 12.07 -11.58 -12.30
CA LEU A 22 13.24 -11.38 -11.44
C LEU A 22 14.40 -12.23 -11.97
N PRO A 23 15.30 -11.69 -12.82
CA PRO A 23 16.38 -12.46 -13.45
C PRO A 23 17.22 -13.22 -12.41
N GLY A 24 17.51 -14.50 -12.69
CA GLY A 24 18.30 -15.36 -11.80
C GLY A 24 17.54 -16.00 -10.64
N HIS A 25 16.28 -15.63 -10.39
CA HIS A 25 15.48 -16.28 -9.37
C HIS A 25 14.94 -17.64 -9.83
N LYS A 26 15.06 -18.68 -9.01
CA LYS A 26 14.73 -20.08 -9.39
C LYS A 26 13.30 -20.26 -9.93
N SER A 27 12.30 -19.63 -9.31
CA SER A 27 10.89 -19.68 -9.73
C SER A 27 10.43 -18.40 -10.42
N CYS A 28 10.81 -17.22 -9.91
CA CYS A 28 10.41 -15.92 -10.46
C CYS A 28 11.26 -15.41 -11.65
N GLY A 29 12.22 -16.19 -12.15
CA GLY A 29 13.09 -15.83 -13.28
C GLY A 29 12.43 -15.92 -14.65
N VAL A 30 11.20 -16.44 -14.72
CA VAL A 30 10.36 -16.48 -15.92
C VAL A 30 9.22 -15.48 -15.81
N LEU A 31 8.69 -15.00 -16.95
CA LEU A 31 7.56 -14.08 -16.96
C LEU A 31 6.33 -14.73 -16.34
N HIS A 32 5.80 -14.08 -15.31
CA HIS A 32 4.57 -14.46 -14.61
C HIS A 32 3.95 -13.22 -13.99
N GLY A 33 2.78 -13.34 -13.35
CA GLY A 33 2.11 -12.19 -12.74
C GLY A 33 1.53 -12.46 -11.37
N HIS A 34 1.19 -11.37 -10.69
CA HIS A 34 0.57 -11.37 -9.38
C HIS A 34 -0.48 -10.26 -9.27
N THR A 35 -1.40 -10.43 -8.33
CA THR A 35 -2.18 -9.33 -7.79
C THR A 35 -1.38 -8.71 -6.64
N TYR A 36 -0.90 -7.50 -6.86
CA TYR A 36 -0.20 -6.70 -5.88
C TYR A 36 -1.19 -5.88 -5.06
N VAL A 37 -0.87 -5.68 -3.78
CA VAL A 37 -1.67 -4.89 -2.85
C VAL A 37 -0.75 -3.96 -2.08
N ILE A 38 -1.19 -2.70 -1.92
CA ILE A 38 -0.43 -1.68 -1.19
C ILE A 38 -1.11 -1.44 0.16
N ASN A 39 -0.41 -1.80 1.23
CA ASN A 39 -0.75 -1.39 2.60
C ASN A 39 0.08 -0.16 2.97
N ALA A 40 -0.51 0.78 3.68
CA ALA A 40 0.19 2.00 4.11
C ALA A 40 0.03 2.25 5.61
N LYS A 41 1.07 2.81 6.22
CA LYS A 41 1.05 3.33 7.59
C LYS A 41 1.52 4.77 7.54
N VAL A 42 0.63 5.70 7.92
CA VAL A 42 0.91 7.13 7.94
C VAL A 42 1.05 7.56 9.39
N TYR A 43 2.15 8.24 9.70
CA TYR A 43 2.44 8.75 11.05
C TYR A 43 2.43 10.26 11.02
N GLY A 44 1.79 10.89 12.00
CA GLY A 44 1.69 12.34 12.06
C GLY A 44 1.02 12.82 13.33
N GLU A 45 1.08 14.13 13.54
CA GLU A 45 0.25 14.79 14.53
C GLU A 45 -1.15 14.99 13.96
N LYS A 46 -2.13 15.19 14.85
CA LYS A 46 -3.47 15.53 14.42
C LYS A 46 -3.56 17.00 14.04
N ASP A 47 -4.27 17.27 12.97
CA ASP A 47 -4.62 18.63 12.56
C ASP A 47 -5.74 19.22 13.45
N ARG A 48 -6.24 20.41 13.08
CA ARG A 48 -7.32 21.10 13.81
C ARG A 48 -8.66 20.37 13.77
N GLN A 49 -8.80 19.35 12.92
CA GLN A 49 -9.99 18.53 12.75
C GLN A 49 -9.80 17.12 13.32
N ASP A 50 -8.76 16.92 14.13
CA ASP A 50 -8.41 15.63 14.76
C ASP A 50 -7.96 14.52 13.79
N PHE A 51 -7.64 14.86 12.54
CA PHE A 51 -7.16 13.91 11.54
C PHE A 51 -5.63 13.88 11.49
N VAL A 52 -5.06 12.67 11.35
CA VAL A 52 -3.63 12.51 11.00
C VAL A 52 -3.42 12.87 9.53
N MET A 53 -4.36 12.43 8.68
CA MET A 53 -4.43 12.74 7.25
C MET A 53 -5.82 12.35 6.74
N ASP A 54 -6.33 13.09 5.76
CA ASP A 54 -7.59 12.73 5.07
C ASP A 54 -7.38 11.46 4.22
N PHE A 55 -8.28 10.48 4.38
CA PHE A 55 -8.22 9.24 3.60
C PHE A 55 -8.36 9.47 2.09
N SER A 56 -9.12 10.47 1.63
CA SER A 56 -9.30 10.78 0.20
C SER A 56 -8.04 11.28 -0.49
N ILE A 57 -7.06 11.77 0.28
CA ILE A 57 -5.76 12.18 -0.25
C ILE A 57 -4.84 10.96 -0.42
N VAL A 58 -5.02 9.93 0.41
CA VAL A 58 -4.13 8.76 0.45
C VAL A 58 -4.63 7.60 -0.43
N LYS A 59 -5.94 7.45 -0.62
CA LYS A 59 -6.54 6.32 -1.37
C LYS A 59 -7.60 6.75 -2.39
#